data_AF-A0A7C5H7Q8-F1
#
_entry.id   AF-A0A7C5H7Q8-F1
#
_cell.length_a   1.000
_cell.length_b   1.000
_cell.length_c   1.000
_cell.angle_alpha   90.00
_cell.angle_beta   90.00
_cell.angle_gamma   90.00
#
_symmetry.space_group_name_H-M   'P 1'
#
loop_
_entity.id
_entity.type
_entity.pdbx_description
1 polymer ?
#
loop_
_entity_poly.entity_id
_entity_poly.type
_entity_poly.pdbx_seq_one_letter_code
_entity_poly.pdbx_strand_id
1 'polypeptide(L)'
;MILRGNGFCPGHITGFFSIHDSGKDLLRIGSRGAGVNISLGALCLAAVEPPGDTTEPMELKVNIKGGGSFESNEKLYRDVLTALLPDSGMGWKVSLR
;
A
#
# COMPACT_ATOMS: atom_id res chain seq x y z
N MET A 1 -18.44 -7.65 10.85
CA MET A 1 -18.78 -7.13 9.50
C MET A 1 -17.47 -6.85 8.77
N ILE A 2 -17.26 -7.36 7.56
CA ILE A 2 -16.04 -7.10 6.78
C ILE A 2 -16.23 -5.80 5.99
N LEU A 3 -15.30 -4.85 6.13
CA LEU A 3 -15.28 -3.62 5.34
C LEU A 3 -14.43 -3.84 4.09
N ARG A 4 -14.89 -3.38 2.93
CA ARG A 4 -14.17 -3.53 1.65
C ARG A 4 -14.06 -2.19 0.95
N GLY A 5 -12.92 -1.95 0.32
CA GLY A 5 -12.65 -0.77 -0.52
C GLY A 5 -11.87 -1.17 -1.76
N ASN A 6 -12.04 -0.41 -2.83
CA ASN A 6 -11.24 -0.53 -4.04
C ASN A 6 -10.57 0.81 -4.37
N GLY A 7 -9.41 0.75 -5.02
CA GLY A 7 -8.67 1.93 -5.46
C GLY A 7 -8.01 1.68 -6.80
N PHE A 8 -8.15 2.63 -7.72
CA PHE A 8 -7.43 2.62 -9.00
C PHE A 8 -6.29 3.65 -8.96
N CYS A 9 -5.08 3.21 -9.28
CA CYS A 9 -3.90 4.05 -9.40
C CYS A 9 -3.44 4.04 -10.87
N PRO A 10 -3.57 5.15 -11.62
CA PRO A 10 -3.13 5.20 -13.01
C PRO A 10 -1.60 5.07 -13.11
N GLY A 11 -1.12 4.49 -14.20
CA GLY A 11 0.30 4.49 -14.53
C GLY A 11 0.77 5.92 -14.79
N HIS A 12 1.95 6.26 -14.25
CA HIS A 12 2.56 7.57 -14.44
C HIS A 12 3.86 7.42 -15.23
N ILE A 13 3.98 8.14 -16.34
CA ILE A 13 5.22 8.23 -17.12
C ILE A 13 5.90 9.55 -16.76
N THR A 14 7.01 9.46 -16.03
CA THR A 14 7.78 10.61 -15.57
C THR A 14 8.76 11.06 -16.65
N GLY A 15 8.73 12.34 -17.03
CA GLY A 15 9.71 12.95 -17.96
C GLY A 15 10.87 13.64 -17.23
N PHE A 16 10.57 14.33 -16.12
CA PHE A 16 11.57 14.96 -15.25
C PHE A 16 11.58 14.23 -13.91
N PHE A 17 12.73 13.71 -13.48
CA PHE A 17 12.83 13.03 -12.19
C PHE A 17 14.13 13.32 -11.43
N SER A 18 14.04 13.29 -10.11
CA SER A 18 15.18 13.21 -9.19
C SER A 18 14.94 12.10 -8.16
N ILE A 19 15.95 11.26 -7.93
CA ILE A 19 15.90 10.17 -6.95
C ILE A 19 16.26 10.74 -5.57
N HIS A 20 15.49 10.37 -4.56
CA HIS A 20 15.64 10.75 -3.16
C HIS A 20 15.48 9.50 -2.27
N ASP A 21 16.50 8.65 -2.21
CA ASP A 21 16.47 7.34 -1.53
C ASP A 21 17.35 7.26 -0.27
N SER A 22 18.09 8.33 0.05
CA SER A 22 19.02 8.37 1.19
C SER A 22 18.37 8.62 2.56
N GLY A 23 17.04 8.82 2.61
CA GLY A 23 16.30 9.08 3.84
C GLY A 23 16.05 7.81 4.68
N LYS A 24 15.93 7.98 6.01
CA LYS A 24 15.50 6.89 6.91
C LYS A 24 13.98 6.76 7.02
N ASP A 25 13.26 7.83 6.73
CA ASP A 25 11.80 7.90 6.80
C ASP A 25 11.21 7.35 5.49
N LEU A 26 10.60 6.16 5.58
CA LEU A 26 10.00 5.47 4.43
C LEU A 26 8.91 6.31 3.73
N LEU A 27 8.27 7.24 4.44
CA LEU A 27 7.22 8.10 3.86
C LEU A 27 7.79 9.32 3.13
N ARG A 28 9.12 9.52 3.17
CA ARG A 28 9.82 10.66 2.57
C ARG A 28 10.92 10.26 1.57
N ILE A 29 11.05 8.98 1.27
CA ILE A 29 11.94 8.47 0.23
C ILE A 29 11.18 8.16 -1.06
N GLY A 30 11.89 8.13 -2.19
CA GLY A 30 11.32 7.80 -3.50
C GLY A 30 11.89 8.69 -4.60
N SER A 31 11.03 9.11 -5.53
CA SER A 31 11.40 10.06 -6.58
C SER A 31 10.48 11.28 -6.55
N ARG A 32 11.04 12.43 -6.93
CA ARG A 32 10.26 13.63 -7.25
C ARG A 32 10.26 13.79 -8.76
N GLY A 33 9.18 14.29 -9.33
CA GLY A 33 9.13 14.47 -10.77
C GLY A 33 7.85 15.06 -11.29
N ALA A 34 7.82 15.23 -12.62
CA ALA A 34 6.66 15.65 -13.37
C ALA A 34 6.53 14.81 -14.65
N GLY A 35 5.30 14.58 -15.08
CA GLY A 35 4.98 13.65 -16.16
C GLY A 35 3.50 13.62 -16.48
N VAL A 36 3.07 12.54 -17.13
CA VAL A 36 1.68 12.33 -17.56
C VAL A 36 1.15 11.01 -17.02
N ASN A 37 -0.14 11.02 -16.67
CA ASN A 37 -0.87 9.79 -16.33
C ASN A 37 -1.43 9.15 -17.60
N ILE A 38 -1.34 7.83 -17.68
CA ILE A 38 -2.00 7.04 -18.72
C ILE A 38 -3.27 6.39 -18.17
N SER A 39 -4.16 5.97 -19.06
CA SER A 39 -5.41 5.31 -18.69
C SER A 39 -5.22 3.88 -18.17
N LEU A 40 -4.08 3.24 -18.47
CA LEU A 40 -3.70 1.95 -17.90
C LEU A 40 -3.14 2.14 -16.48
N GLY A 41 -3.46 1.26 -15.54
CA GLY A 41 -2.99 1.38 -14.16
C GLY A 41 -3.21 0.12 -13.33
N ALA A 42 -3.01 0.23 -12.02
CA ALA A 42 -3.21 -0.84 -11.06
C ALA A 42 -4.56 -0.70 -10.36
N LEU A 43 -5.26 -1.82 -10.16
CA LEU A 43 -6.45 -1.92 -9.33
C LEU A 43 -6.09 -2.65 -8.04
N CYS A 44 -6.38 -2.03 -6.90
CA CYS A 44 -6.20 -2.61 -5.59
C CYS A 44 -7.56 -2.88 -4.95
N LEU A 45 -7.69 -4.05 -4.31
CA LEU A 45 -8.83 -4.40 -3.46
C LEU A 45 -8.32 -4.58 -2.04
N ALA A 46 -8.90 -3.86 -1.09
CA ALA A 46 -8.58 -3.96 0.32
C ALA A 46 -9.82 -4.39 1.12
N ALA A 47 -9.59 -5.22 2.13
CA ALA A 47 -10.60 -5.62 3.10
C ALA A 47 -10.06 -5.50 4.51
N VAL A 48 -10.87 -4.97 5.42
CA VAL A 48 -10.59 -4.93 6.85
C VAL A 48 -11.55 -5.86 7.55
N GLU A 49 -10.99 -6.79 8.32
CA GLU A 49 -11.74 -7.69 9.17
C GLU A 49 -11.58 -7.22 10.62
N PRO A 50 -12.67 -6.84 11.30
CA PRO A 50 -12.61 -6.51 12.71
C PRO A 50 -12.30 -7.79 13.50
N PRO A 51 -11.55 -7.66 14.61
CA PRO A 51 -11.21 -8.80 15.43
C PRO A 51 -12.46 -9.43 16.07
N GLY A 52 -12.38 -10.73 16.35
CA GLY A 52 -13.46 -11.44 17.06
C GLY A 52 -13.53 -11.07 18.55
N ASP A 53 -12.40 -10.65 19.12
CA ASP A 53 -12.22 -10.24 20.50
C ASP A 53 -11.36 -8.95 20.56
N THR A 54 -11.62 -8.08 21.53
CA THR A 54 -10.86 -6.85 21.80
C THR A 54 -9.37 -7.05 22.11
N THR A 55 -8.94 -8.29 22.35
CA THR A 55 -7.54 -8.67 22.57
C THR A 55 -6.78 -8.98 21.27
N GLU A 56 -7.47 -9.11 20.14
CA GLU A 56 -6.86 -9.40 18.84
C GLU A 56 -6.66 -8.12 18.00
N PRO A 57 -5.60 -8.04 17.19
CA PRO A 57 -5.37 -6.89 16.31
C PRO A 57 -6.36 -6.84 15.14
N MET A 58 -6.54 -5.65 14.57
CA MET A 58 -7.28 -5.51 13.31
C MET A 58 -6.52 -6.14 12.14
N GLU A 59 -7.20 -6.93 11.30
CA GLU A 59 -6.57 -7.56 10.13
C GLU A 59 -6.92 -6.80 8.84
N LEU A 60 -5.89 -6.23 8.19
CA LEU A 60 -5.98 -5.65 6.86
C LEU A 60 -5.48 -6.66 5.82
N LYS A 61 -6.37 -7.08 4.93
CA LYS A 61 -6.06 -7.92 3.77
C LYS A 61 -6.04 -7.06 2.52
N VAL A 62 -4.89 -6.97 1.88
CA VAL A 62 -4.70 -6.22 0.62
C VAL A 62 -4.42 -7.20 -0.49
N ASN A 63 -5.23 -7.13 -1.55
CA ASN A 63 -5.01 -7.89 -2.77
C ASN A 63 -4.52 -6.96 -3.89
N ILE A 64 -3.29 -7.16 -4.32
CA ILE A 64 -2.67 -6.38 -5.40
C ILE A 64 -2.45 -7.32 -6.58
N LYS A 65 -3.29 -7.20 -7.61
CA LYS A 65 -3.12 -7.98 -8.84
C LYS A 65 -2.29 -7.19 -9.84
N GLY A 66 -1.14 -7.74 -10.21
CA GLY A 66 -0.33 -7.28 -11.33
C GLY A 66 -0.32 -8.29 -12.49
N GLY A 67 0.29 -7.90 -13.61
CA GLY A 67 0.58 -8.82 -14.71
C GLY A 67 1.63 -9.89 -14.32
N GLY A 68 1.94 -10.82 -15.23
CA GLY A 68 2.77 -12.00 -14.96
C GLY A 68 4.23 -11.74 -14.50
N SER A 69 4.68 -10.50 -14.48
CA SER A 69 6.00 -10.07 -13.98
C SER A 69 5.92 -9.29 -12.66
N PHE A 70 4.79 -9.32 -11.96
CA PHE A 70 4.64 -8.63 -10.68
C PHE A 70 5.31 -9.43 -9.56
N GLU A 71 6.37 -8.86 -8.98
CA GLU A 71 6.98 -9.34 -7.75
C GLU A 71 6.70 -8.34 -6.62
N SER A 72 6.03 -8.80 -5.57
CA SER A 72 5.75 -7.96 -4.40
C SER A 72 6.92 -7.96 -3.43
N ASN A 73 7.43 -6.78 -3.05
CA ASN A 73 8.28 -6.63 -1.87
C ASN A 73 7.40 -6.60 -0.61
N GLU A 74 7.03 -7.78 -0.12
CA GLU A 74 6.05 -7.95 0.95
C GLU A 74 6.42 -7.17 2.22
N LYS A 75 7.71 -7.16 2.58
CA LYS A 75 8.22 -6.43 3.75
C LYS A 75 7.99 -4.93 3.60
N LEU A 76 8.38 -4.34 2.47
CA LEU A 76 8.20 -2.90 2.23
C LEU A 76 6.73 -2.49 2.30
N TYR A 77 5.84 -3.25 1.66
CA TYR A 77 4.41 -2.96 1.70
C TYR A 77 3.83 -3.06 3.11
N ARG A 78 4.24 -4.06 3.90
CA ARG A 78 3.84 -4.19 5.31
C ARG A 78 4.31 -2.99 6.13
N ASP A 79 5.57 -2.58 5.98
CA ASP A 79 6.16 -1.47 6.73
C ASP A 79 5.44 -0.15 6.40
N VAL A 80 5.19 0.14 5.12
CA VAL A 80 4.48 1.35 4.68
C VAL A 80 3.01 1.35 5.14
N LEU A 81 2.28 0.24 4.96
CA LEU A 81 0.89 0.16 5.38
C LEU A 81 0.73 0.32 6.89
N THR A 82 1.61 -0.33 7.67
CA THR A 82 1.60 -0.19 9.13
C THR A 82 1.86 1.27 9.55
N ALA A 83 2.74 1.98 8.86
CA ALA A 83 3.01 3.40 9.14
C ALA A 83 1.85 4.34 8.76
N LEU A 84 1.00 3.96 7.80
CA LEU A 84 -0.16 4.75 7.37
C LEU A 84 -1.43 4.47 8.16
N LEU A 85 -1.53 3.29 8.77
CA LEU A 85 -2.72 2.88 9.52
C LEU A 85 -2.78 3.63 10.86
N PRO A 86 -3.97 4.10 11.27
CA PRO A 86 -4.12 4.85 12.52
C PRO A 86 -3.78 3.95 13.71
N ASP A 87 -3.07 4.51 14.68
CA ASP A 87 -2.82 3.82 15.94
C ASP A 87 -4.10 3.80 16.77
N SER A 88 -4.80 2.65 16.74
CA SER A 88 -6.02 2.40 17.49
C SER A 88 -5.76 1.72 18.85
N GLY A 89 -4.48 1.54 19.25
CA GLY A 89 -4.10 0.83 20.46
C GLY A 89 -4.25 -0.69 20.41
N MET A 90 -4.93 -1.25 19.40
CA MET A 90 -5.08 -2.71 19.20
C MET A 90 -4.02 -3.31 18.26
N GLY A 91 -3.23 -2.47 17.58
CA GLY A 91 -2.26 -2.90 16.57
C GLY A 91 -2.91 -3.42 15.28
N TRP A 92 -2.08 -3.58 14.24
CA TRP A 92 -2.53 -4.01 12.91
C TRP A 92 -1.76 -5.24 12.45
N LYS A 93 -2.49 -6.19 11.88
CA LYS A 93 -1.93 -7.31 11.12
C LYS A 93 -2.22 -7.09 9.64
N VAL A 94 -1.17 -6.92 8.85
CA VAL A 94 -1.30 -6.78 7.39
C VAL A 94 -1.14 -8.16 6.73
N SER A 95 -1.89 -8.45 5.67
CA SER A 95 -1.70 -9.62 4.82
C SER A 95 -1.79 -9.19 3.36
N LEU A 96 -0.77 -9.55 2.58
CA LEU A 96 -0.69 -9.26 1.14
C LEU A 96 -1.01 -10.55 0.36
N ARG A 97 -1.89 -10.46 -0.64
CA ARG A 97 -2.33 -11.57 -1.49
C ARG A 97 -2.47 -11.17 -2.95
#